data_AF-A0A843AB35-F1
#
_entry.id   AF-A0A843AB35-F1
#
_cell.length_a   1.000
_cell.length_b   1.000
_cell.length_c   1.000
_cell.angle_alpha   90.00
_cell.angle_beta   90.00
_cell.angle_gamma   90.00
#
_symmetry.space_group_name_H-M   'P 1'
#
loop_
_entity.id
_entity.type
_entity.pdbx_description
1 polymer ?
#
loop_
_entity_poly.entity_id
_entity_poly.type
_entity_poly.pdbx_seq_one_letter_code
_entity_poly.pdbx_strand_id
1 'polypeptide(L)' 'MTNFDDLEQELLGLEYPEIELETDDIKLILTLKKDYSKIKDLENRKKEFIKDINDFIDEFVATPE' A
#
# COMPACT_ATOMS: atom_id res chain seq x y z
N MET A 1 -6.53 -24.81 9.31
CA MET A 1 -6.28 -23.60 10.11
C MET A 1 -4.99 -23.02 9.62
N THR A 2 -5.05 -22.05 8.71
CA THR A 2 -3.87 -21.28 8.33
C THR A 2 -3.51 -20.40 9.52
N ASN A 3 -2.35 -20.66 10.12
CA ASN A 3 -1.82 -19.86 11.21
C ASN A 3 -1.55 -18.45 10.66
N PHE A 4 -2.12 -17.44 11.31
CA PHE A 4 -1.86 -16.04 10.95
C PHE A 4 -0.36 -15.70 11.04
N ASP A 5 0.38 -16.38 11.92
CA ASP A 5 1.83 -16.23 12.07
C ASP A 5 2.63 -16.71 10.84
N ASP A 6 2.15 -17.70 10.09
CA ASP A 6 2.84 -18.19 8.88
C ASP A 6 2.71 -17.20 7.72
N LEU A 7 1.58 -16.49 7.63
CA LEU A 7 1.35 -15.41 6.67
C LEU A 7 2.24 -14.19 6.95
N GLU A 8 2.42 -13.82 8.21
CA GLU A 8 3.32 -12.72 8.58
C GLU A 8 4.79 -13.02 8.24
N GLN A 9 5.22 -14.27 8.37
CA GLN A 9 6.58 -14.68 8.00
C GLN A 9 6.83 -14.70 6.48
N GLU A 10 5.85 -15.07 5.66
CA GLU A 10 5.94 -14.92 4.19
C GLU A 10 5.94 -13.44 3.76
N LEU A 11 5.22 -12.59 4.49
CA LEU A 11 5.13 -11.15 4.24
C LEU A 11 6.43 -10.39 4.62
N LEU A 12 7.25 -10.91 5.52
CA LEU A 12 8.52 -10.28 5.96
C LEU A 12 9.60 -10.19 4.86
N GLY A 13 9.45 -10.94 3.75
CA GLY A 13 10.39 -10.92 2.62
C GLY A 13 9.92 -10.11 1.40
N LEU A 14 8.73 -9.51 1.45
CA LEU A 14 8.16 -8.76 0.33
C LEU A 14 8.45 -7.26 0.50
N GLU A 15 9.12 -6.67 -0.48
CA GLU A 15 9.24 -5.21 -0.57
C GLU A 15 7.85 -4.63 -0.88
N TYR A 16 7.21 -4.05 0.14
CA TYR A 16 5.98 -3.30 -0.05
C TYR A 16 6.29 -1.90 -0.55
N PRO A 17 5.39 -1.32 -1.35
CA PRO A 17 5.44 0.10 -1.57
C PRO A 17 5.12 0.82 -0.25
N GLU A 18 6.02 1.69 0.18
CA GLU A 18 5.85 2.57 1.33
C GLU A 18 5.96 4.02 0.88
N ILE A 19 5.08 4.88 1.38
CA ILE A 19 5.19 6.33 1.23
C ILE A 19 5.28 6.95 2.61
N GLU A 20 6.40 7.64 2.84
CA GLU A 20 6.63 8.46 4.02
C GLU A 20 6.47 9.93 3.63
N LEU A 21 5.57 10.63 4.31
CA LEU A 21 5.32 12.05 4.13
C LEU A 21 5.47 12.74 5.49
N GLU A 22 6.49 13.60 5.59
CA GLU A 22 6.82 14.34 6.80
C GLU A 22 6.64 15.83 6.51
N THR A 23 5.80 16.49 7.31
CA THR A 23 5.67 17.94 7.39
C THR A 23 6.03 18.39 8.80
N ASP A 24 6.27 19.69 9.00
CA ASP A 24 6.72 20.23 10.30
C ASP A 24 5.78 19.88 11.48
N ASP A 25 4.49 19.63 11.21
CA ASP A 25 3.46 19.38 12.22
C ASP A 25 2.85 17.96 12.15
N ILE A 26 3.02 17.23 11.04
CA ILE A 26 2.35 15.94 10.79
C ILE A 26 3.30 14.96 10.13
N LYS A 27 3.39 13.76 10.71
CA LYS A 27 4.03 12.59 10.09
C LYS A 27 2.95 11.59 9.68
N LEU A 28 2.87 11.31 8.38
CA LEU A 28 1.98 10.29 7.81
C LEU A 28 2.80 9.18 7.18
N ILE A 29 2.59 7.95 7.66
CA ILE A 29 3.15 6.74 7.08
C ILE A 29 1.99 5.95 6.45
N LEU A 30 2.02 5.81 5.13
CA LEU A 30 1.03 5.04 4.37
C LEU A 30 1.68 3.75 3.87
N THR A 31 1.21 2.62 4.39
CA THR A 31 1.61 1.29 3.95
C THR A 31 0.43 0.62 3.25
N LEU A 32 0.53 0.45 1.92
CA LEU A 32 -0.52 -0.20 1.14
C LEU A 32 -0.22 -1.70 0.99
N LYS A 33 -0.94 -2.54 1.74
CA LYS A 33 -0.87 -4.00 1.59
C LYS A 33 -1.85 -4.47 0.52
N LYS A 34 -1.39 -4.54 -0.73
CA LYS A 34 -2.13 -5.15 -1.84
C LYS A 34 -1.25 -6.12 -2.61
N ASP A 35 -1.81 -7.26 -2.96
CA ASP A 35 -1.12 -8.27 -3.76
C ASP A 35 -1.08 -7.85 -5.24
N TYR A 36 0.05 -7.32 -5.66
CA TYR A 36 0.34 -6.96 -7.05
C TYR A 36 1.03 -8.05 -7.85
N SER A 37 1.27 -9.24 -7.26
CA SER A 37 2.01 -10.34 -7.91
C SER A 37 1.32 -10.85 -9.18
N LYS A 38 0.01 -10.60 -9.32
CA LYS A 38 -0.79 -10.95 -10.50
C LYS A 38 -0.43 -10.13 -11.73
N ILE A 39 0.20 -8.96 -11.56
CA ILE A 39 0.64 -8.09 -12.66
C ILE A 39 2.10 -8.38 -12.96
N LYS A 40 2.35 -9.10 -14.06
CA LYS A 40 3.69 -9.51 -14.48
C LYS A 40 4.53 -8.36 -15.06
N ASP A 41 3.88 -7.37 -15.65
CA ASP A 41 4.54 -6.20 -16.23
C ASP A 41 4.79 -5.13 -15.16
N LEU A 42 6.06 -4.76 -14.99
CA LEU A 42 6.49 -3.83 -13.94
C LEU A 42 5.89 -2.44 -14.12
N GLU A 43 5.74 -1.97 -15.36
CA GLU A 43 5.25 -0.63 -15.65
C GLU A 43 3.76 -0.51 -15.34
N ASN A 44 2.98 -1.52 -15.73
CA ASN A 44 1.57 -1.64 -15.37
C ASN A 44 1.38 -1.82 -13.86
N ARG A 45 2.28 -2.56 -13.20
CA ARG A 45 2.25 -2.71 -11.74
C ARG A 45 2.40 -1.37 -11.02
N LYS A 46 3.30 -0.51 -11.51
CA LYS A 46 3.47 0.86 -10.99
C LYS A 46 2.25 1.74 -11.26
N LYS A 47 1.64 1.63 -12.44
CA LYS A 47 0.43 2.39 -12.79
C LYS A 47 -0.75 2.02 -11.89
N GLU A 48 -0.98 0.72 -11.67
CA GLU A 48 -2.04 0.25 -10.77
C GLU A 48 -1.79 0.68 -9.33
N PHE A 49 -0.54 0.62 -8.87
CA PHE A 49 -0.17 1.12 -7.54
C PHE A 49 -0.46 2.62 -7.37
N ILE A 50 -0.05 3.47 -8.32
CA ILE A 50 -0.33 4.92 -8.25
C ILE A 50 -1.83 5.18 -8.29
N LYS A 51 -2.57 4.42 -9.11
CA LYS A 51 -4.04 4.52 -9.17
C LYS A 51 -4.67 4.20 -7.82
N ASP A 52 -4.27 3.11 -7.17
CA ASP A 52 -4.81 2.73 -5.85
C ASP A 52 -4.53 3.81 -4.78
N ILE A 53 -3.39 4.49 -4.86
CA ILE A 53 -3.07 5.59 -3.95
C ILE A 53 -3.96 6.80 -4.20
N ASN A 54 -4.16 7.18 -5.46
CA ASN A 54 -5.05 8.30 -5.78
C ASN A 54 -6.49 7.99 -5.34
N ASP A 55 -6.98 6.77 -5.62
CA ASP A 55 -8.30 6.33 -5.20
C ASP A 55 -8.44 6.40 -3.66
N PHE A 56 -7.42 5.97 -2.91
CA PHE A 56 -7.39 6.08 -1.44
C PHE A 56 -7.43 7.53 -0.95
N ILE A 57 -6.63 8.42 -1.55
CA ILE A 57 -6.60 9.85 -1.18
C ILE A 57 -7.95 10.51 -1.48
N ASP A 58 -8.53 10.22 -2.65
CA ASP A 58 -9.83 10.76 -3.05
C ASP A 58 -10.94 10.30 -2.09
N GLU A 59 -10.96 9.02 -1.70
CA GLU A 59 -11.88 8.51 -0.68
C GLU A 59 -11.66 9.18 0.69
N PHE A 60 -10.41 9.35 1.11
CA PHE A 60 -10.08 10.02 2.36
C PHE A 60 -10.57 11.47 2.38
N VAL A 61 -10.34 12.23 1.30
CA VAL A 61 -10.79 13.62 1.15
C VAL A 61 -12.32 13.71 1.09
N ALA A 62 -12.98 12.74 0.45
CA ALA A 62 -14.43 12.73 0.28
C ALA A 62 -15.19 12.31 1.55
N THR A 63 -14.51 11.75 2.55
CA THR A 63 -15.14 11.30 3.80
C THR A 63 -15.21 12.48 4.78
N PRO A 64 -16.40 13.05 5.08
CA PRO A 64 -16.53 14.05 6.13
C PRO A 64 -16.32 13.43 7.52
N GLU A 65 -15.71 14.18 8.44
CA GLU A 65 -15.43 13.79 9.84
C GLU A 65 -16.64 13.20 10.60
#